data_AF-X1V0T2-F1
#
_entry.id   AF-X1V0T2-F1
#
_cell.length_a   1.000
_cell.length_b   1.000
_cell.length_c   1.000
_cell.angle_alpha   90.00
_cell.angle_beta   90.00
_cell.angle_gamma   90.00
#
_symmetry.space_group_name_H-M   'P 1'
#
loop_
_entity.id
_entity.type
_entity.pdbx_description
1 polymer ?
#
loop_
_entity_poly.entity_id
_entity_poly.type
_entity_poly.pdbx_seq_one_letter_code
_entity_poly.pdbx_strand_id
1 'polypeptide(L)' 'QINEVLLKNSIIGGLDISHMIDNAMLLCVTEVNTKQDIDRLVEILRAL' A
#
# COMPACT_ATOMS: atom_id res chain seq x y z
N GLN A 1 6.05 -9.76 -3.15
CA GLN A 1 4.77 -9.85 -3.90
C GLN A 1 3.93 -8.58 -3.83
N ILE A 2 3.24 -8.23 -2.73
CA ILE A 2 2.37 -7.01 -2.68
C ILE A 2 3.17 -5.74 -3.02
N ASN A 3 4.32 -5.52 -2.38
CA ASN A 3 5.15 -4.33 -2.64
C ASN A 3 5.65 -4.24 -4.10
N GLU A 4 5.87 -5.36 -4.78
CA GLU A 4 6.24 -5.37 -6.21
C GLU A 4 5.07 -4.92 -7.09
N VAL A 5 3.84 -5.33 -6.76
CA VAL A 5 2.64 -4.89 -7.49
C VAL A 5 2.38 -3.41 -7.27
N LEU A 6 2.50 -2.94 -6.03
CA LEU A 6 2.37 -1.51 -5.72
C LEU A 6 3.41 -0.70 -6.48
N LEU A 7 4.67 -1.14 -6.49
CA LEU A 7 5.75 -0.46 -7.21
C LEU A 7 5.51 -0.41 -8.72
N LYS A 8 5.00 -1.49 -9.33
CA LYS A 8 4.60 -1.52 -10.76
C LYS A 8 3.50 -0.51 -11.09
N ASN A 9 2.69 -0.13 -10.10
CA ASN A 9 1.64 0.88 -10.22
C ASN A 9 2.09 2.28 -9.76
N SER A 10 3.40 2.50 -9.59
CA SER A 10 3.97 3.76 -9.10
C SER A 10 3.53 4.13 -7.68
N ILE A 11 3.16 3.15 -6.86
CA ILE A 11 2.88 3.33 -5.44
C ILE A 11 4.05 2.77 -4.64
N ILE A 12 4.65 3.60 -3.79
CA ILE A 12 5.63 3.12 -2.82
C ILE A 12 4.87 2.26 -1.81
N GLY A 13 5.27 1.00 -1.69
CA GLY A 13 4.67 0.04 -0.76
C GLY A 13 4.86 0.42 0.71
N GLY A 14 4.34 -0.42 1.60
CA GLY A 14 4.39 -0.17 3.04
C GLY A 14 5.57 -0.83 3.75
N LEU A 15 5.77 -0.42 5.00
CA LEU A 15 6.70 -1.03 5.94
C LEU A 15 6.15 -2.39 6.39
N ASP A 16 6.98 -3.44 6.30
CA ASP A 16 6.64 -4.75 6.83
C ASP A 16 6.65 -4.72 8.36
N ILE A 17 5.51 -5.04 8.97
CA ILE A 17 5.32 -5.10 10.42
C ILE A 17 4.93 -6.51 10.87
N SER A 18 5.27 -7.54 10.09
CA SER A 18 5.00 -8.95 10.40
C SER A 18 5.61 -9.42 11.73
N HIS A 19 6.61 -8.70 12.24
CA HIS A 19 7.19 -8.92 13.57
C HIS A 19 6.25 -8.51 14.73
N MET A 20 5.20 -7.73 14.46
CA MET A 20 4.18 -7.32 15.43
C MET A 20 2.83 -8.00 15.19
N ILE A 21 2.43 -8.15 13.92
CA ILE A 21 1.15 -8.73 13.51
C ILE A 21 1.38 -9.57 12.26
N ASP A 22 1.00 -10.85 12.27
CA ASP A 22 1.18 -11.74 11.13
C ASP A 22 0.56 -11.16 9.85
N ASN A 23 1.34 -11.20 8.76
CA ASN A 23 0.97 -10.74 7.42
C ASN A 23 0.51 -9.26 7.38
N ALA A 24 1.10 -8.40 8.19
CA ALA A 24 0.73 -6.99 8.26
C ALA A 24 1.77 -6.06 7.63
N MET A 25 1.26 -5.00 7.01
CA MET A 25 2.03 -3.93 6.39
C MET A 25 1.47 -2.57 6.84
N LEU A 26 2.35 -1.64 7.16
CA LEU A 26 2.00 -0.27 7.54
C LEU A 26 2.22 0.66 6.34
N LEU A 27 1.17 1.40 5.97
CA LEU A 27 1.21 2.39 4.90
C LEU A 27 1.22 3.80 5.49
N CYS A 28 2.10 4.66 4.98
CA CYS A 28 2.14 6.07 5.34
C CYS A 28 1.15 6.85 4.44
N VAL A 29 0.24 7.59 5.07
CA VAL A 29 -0.69 8.49 4.38
C VAL A 29 -0.57 9.85 5.05
N THR A 30 -0.31 10.90 4.27
CA THR A 30 -0.19 12.28 4.74
C THR A 30 -1.11 13.19 3.93
N GLU A 31 -1.14 14.48 4.26
CA GLU A 31 -1.89 15.51 3.54
C GLU A 31 -1.52 15.64 2.05
N VAL A 32 -0.35 15.11 1.65
CA VAL A 32 0.07 15.13 0.24
C VAL A 32 -0.65 14.06 -0.59
N ASN A 33 -1.25 13.06 0.05
CA ASN A 33 -2.02 12.03 -0.62
C ASN A 33 -3.44 12.54 -0.91
N THR A 34 -3.82 12.55 -2.18
CA THR A 34 -5.20 12.86 -2.56
C THR A 34 -6.13 11.68 -2.29
N LYS A 35 -7.44 11.95 -2.22
CA LYS A 35 -8.44 10.88 -2.14
C LYS A 35 -8.31 9.89 -3.30
N GLN A 36 -8.03 10.39 -4.51
CA GLN A 36 -7.86 9.59 -5.71
C GLN A 36 -6.64 8.66 -5.61
N ASP A 37 -5.54 9.10 -4.98
CA ASP A 37 -4.38 8.25 -4.73
C ASP A 37 -4.74 7.08 -3.80
N ILE A 38 -5.51 7.35 -2.74
CA ILE A 38 -5.96 6.35 -1.78
C ILE A 38 -6.96 5.39 -2.44
N ASP A 39 -7.93 5.91 -3.21
CA ASP A 39 -8.90 5.09 -3.93
C ASP A 39 -8.18 4.17 -4.93
N ARG A 40 -7.16 4.66 -5.64
CA ARG A 40 -6.35 3.86 -6.56
C ARG A 40 -5.57 2.75 -5.84
N LEU A 41 -4.98 3.05 -4.69
CA LEU A 41 -4.32 2.06 -3.83
C LEU A 41 -5.29 0.93 -3.45
N VAL A 42 -6.50 1.28 -3.00
CA VAL A 42 -7.52 0.32 -2.58
C VAL A 42 -7.95 -0.59 -3.74
N GLU A 43 -8.17 -0.03 -4.93
CA GLU A 43 -8.57 -0.83 -6.09
C GLU A 43 -7.47 -1.78 -6.56
N ILE A 44 -6.19 -1.37 -6.51
CA ILE A 44 -5.05 -2.26 -6.80
C ILE A 44 -4.99 -3.41 -5.80
N LEU A 45 -5.13 -3.10 -4.50
CA LEU A 45 -5.10 -4.13 -3.46
C LEU A 45 -6.29 -5.08 -3.54
N ARG A 46 -7.48 -4.62 -3.94
CA ARG A 46 -8.69 -5.45 -4.10
C ARG A 46 -8.55 -6.45 -5.25
N ALA A 47 -7.77 -6.12 -6.28
CA ALA A 47 -7.58 -6.97 -7.46
C ALA A 47 -6.48 -8.04 -7.28
N LEU A 48 -5.83 -8.08 -6.10
CA LEU A 48 -4.84 -9.08 -5.71
C LEU A 48 -5.46 -10.27 -5.00
#